data_AF-A7S748-F1
#
_entry.id   AF-A7S748-F1
#
_cell.length_a   1.000
_cell.length_b   1.000
_cell.length_c   1.000
_cell.angle_alpha   90.00
_cell.angle_beta   90.00
_cell.angle_gamma   90.00
#
_symmetry.space_group_name_H-M   'P 1'
#
loop_
_entity.id
_entity.type
_entity.pdbx_description
1 polymer ?
#
loop_
_entity_poly.entity_id
_entity_poly.type
_entity_poly.pdbx_seq_one_letter_code
_entity_poly.pdbx_strand_id
1 'polypeptide(L)'
;KTVTVNGIDIAAFNVDGEDLLCFPQVYEYFLKDLVSGMHTVYTKLKRMNIQGRNCNVEQVRMMRSVGAIGQVVNRCKLISKEDFNKIYEDC
;
A
#
# COMPACT_ATOMS: atom_id res chain seq x y z
N LYS A 1 -0.23 12.22 5.27
CA LYS A 1 0.68 13.02 4.41
C LYS A 1 0.90 12.27 3.10
N THR A 2 1.65 12.82 2.14
CA THR A 2 2.06 12.09 0.94
C THR A 2 3.56 11.86 0.91
N VAL A 3 3.99 10.79 0.23
CA VAL A 3 5.38 10.43 -0.05
C VAL A 3 5.50 10.14 -1.54
N THR A 4 6.49 10.73 -2.21
CA THR A 4 6.69 10.54 -3.64
C THR A 4 7.39 9.20 -3.92
N VAL A 5 6.74 8.39 -4.76
CA VAL A 5 7.23 7.09 -5.24
C VAL A 5 7.19 7.14 -6.77
N ASN A 6 8.35 7.04 -7.42
CA ASN A 6 8.49 7.09 -8.88
C ASN A 6 7.72 8.26 -9.54
N GLY A 7 7.74 9.44 -8.90
CA GLY A 7 7.06 10.65 -9.39
C GLY A 7 5.57 10.76 -9.06
N ILE A 8 4.99 9.78 -8.36
CA ILE A 8 3.58 9.79 -7.92
C ILE A 8 3.52 10.01 -6.40
N ASP A 9 2.63 10.90 -5.97
CA ASP A 9 2.39 11.14 -4.55
C ASP A 9 1.43 10.10 -3.95
N ILE A 10 1.96 9.30 -3.04
CA ILE A 10 1.24 8.21 -2.37
C ILE A 10 0.89 8.63 -0.95
N ALA A 11 -0.35 8.42 -0.55
CA ALA A 11 -0.81 8.66 0.81
C ALA A 11 -0.07 7.74 1.79
N ALA A 12 0.41 8.31 2.88
CA ALA A 12 1.22 7.62 3.86
C ALA A 12 0.92 8.09 5.29
N PHE A 13 1.20 7.19 6.23
CA PHE A 13 1.25 7.48 7.66
C PHE A 13 2.67 7.34 8.17
N ASN A 14 3.10 8.28 9.01
CA ASN A 14 4.29 8.05 9.83
C ASN A 14 3.89 7.16 11.00
N VAL A 15 4.60 6.06 11.15
CA VAL A 15 4.32 5.00 12.12
C VAL A 15 5.65 4.62 12.73
N ASP A 16 5.80 4.86 14.03
CA ASP A 16 7.01 4.51 14.78
C ASP A 16 8.30 5.10 14.15
N GLY A 17 8.19 6.29 13.55
CA GLY A 17 9.28 7.01 12.89
C GLY A 17 9.44 6.69 11.40
N GLU A 18 8.74 5.68 10.87
CA GLU A 18 8.82 5.26 9.48
C GLU A 18 7.59 5.69 8.66
N ASP A 19 7.79 6.11 7.41
CA ASP A 19 6.70 6.39 6.50
C ASP A 19 6.21 5.13 5.79
N LEU A 20 4.99 4.71 6.15
CA LEU A 20 4.33 3.58 5.52
C LEU A 20 3.28 4.05 4.50
N LEU A 21 3.41 3.52 3.29
CA LEU A 21 2.62 3.83 2.11
C LEU A 21 1.27 3.10 2.13
N CYS A 22 0.23 3.71 1.59
CA CYS A 22 -1.05 3.05 1.34
C CYS A 22 -0.87 1.92 0.32
N PHE A 23 -0.95 0.66 0.76
CA PHE A 23 -0.67 -0.49 -0.09
C PHE A 23 -1.66 -0.65 -1.26
N PRO A 24 -2.99 -0.53 -1.05
CA PRO A 24 -3.94 -0.54 -2.17
C PRO A 24 -3.66 0.55 -3.21
N GLN A 25 -3.20 1.73 -2.78
CA GLN A 25 -2.91 2.83 -3.69
C GLN A 25 -1.68 2.55 -4.56
N VAL A 26 -0.57 2.08 -3.97
CA VAL A 26 0.61 1.69 -4.76
C VAL A 26 0.32 0.51 -5.67
N TYR A 27 -0.56 -0.41 -5.27
CA TYR A 27 -1.03 -1.46 -6.17
C TYR A 27 -1.71 -0.89 -7.42
N GLU A 28 -2.64 0.04 -7.25
CA GLU A 28 -3.38 0.59 -8.39
C GLU A 28 -2.55 1.45 -9.33
N TYR A 29 -1.45 2.04 -8.83
CA TYR A 29 -0.55 2.83 -9.66
C TYR A 29 0.54 2.01 -10.33
N PHE A 30 1.03 0.96 -9.68
CA PHE A 30 2.28 0.31 -10.12
C PHE A 30 2.16 -1.18 -10.40
N LEU A 31 1.20 -1.89 -9.80
CA LEU A 31 1.17 -3.36 -9.84
C LEU A 31 -0.03 -3.94 -10.59
N LYS A 32 -1.16 -3.22 -10.69
CA LYS A 32 -2.40 -3.75 -11.27
C LYS A 32 -2.27 -4.28 -12.70
N ASP A 33 -1.34 -3.71 -13.47
CA ASP A 33 -1.09 -4.08 -14.87
C ASP A 33 0.01 -5.15 -15.01
N LEU A 34 0.75 -5.44 -13.92
CA LEU A 34 1.79 -6.47 -13.86
C LEU A 34 1.27 -7.80 -13.31
N VAL A 35 0.18 -7.78 -12.55
CA VAL A 35 -0.37 -8.97 -11.88
C VAL A 35 -1.89 -9.04 -12.00
N SER A 36 -2.44 -10.26 -12.05
CA SER A 36 -3.89 -10.49 -12.21
C SER A 36 -4.78 -9.96 -11.07
N GLY A 37 -4.23 -9.53 -9.94
CA GLY A 37 -5.04 -9.03 -8.84
C GLY A 37 -4.32 -8.95 -7.49
N MET A 38 -4.91 -8.20 -6.56
CA MET A 38 -4.39 -8.03 -5.19
C MET A 38 -4.15 -9.35 -4.45
N HIS A 39 -4.95 -10.39 -4.69
CA HIS A 39 -4.77 -11.71 -4.06
C HIS A 39 -3.42 -12.35 -4.43
N THR A 40 -2.99 -12.21 -5.69
CA THR A 40 -1.70 -12.70 -6.16
C THR A 40 -0.56 -11.96 -5.47
N VAL A 41 -0.67 -10.64 -5.33
CA VAL A 41 0.35 -9.83 -4.63
C VAL A 41 0.44 -10.21 -3.15
N TYR A 42 -0.69 -10.41 -2.45
CA TYR A 42 -0.67 -10.90 -1.06
C TYR A 42 -0.02 -12.29 -0.93
N THR A 43 -0.19 -13.15 -1.93
CA THR A 43 0.47 -14.47 -1.97
C THR A 43 1.98 -14.31 -2.12
N LYS A 44 2.45 -13.43 -3.00
CA LYS A 44 3.87 -13.09 -3.17
C LYS A 44 4.47 -12.50 -1.89
N LEU A 45 3.82 -11.52 -1.26
CA LEU A 45 4.25 -10.95 0.03
C LEU A 45 4.45 -12.04 1.09
N LYS A 46 3.51 -12.98 1.22
CA LYS A 46 3.63 -14.11 2.15
C LYS A 46 4.84 -14.99 1.84
N ARG A 47 5.13 -15.28 0.57
CA ARG A 47 6.30 -16.07 0.14
C ARG A 47 7.63 -15.37 0.44
N MET A 48 7.66 -14.04 0.32
CA MET A 48 8.84 -13.21 0.61
C MET A 48 9.00 -12.87 2.09
N ASN A 49 8.10 -13.38 2.96
CA ASN A 49 8.05 -13.05 4.38
C ASN A 49 7.88 -11.53 4.67
N ILE A 50 7.20 -10.82 3.77
CA ILE A 50 6.87 -9.40 3.92
C ILE A 50 5.45 -9.28 4.52
N GLN A 51 5.33 -8.52 5.60
CA GLN A 51 4.04 -8.27 6.25
C GLN A 51 3.71 -6.78 6.31
N GLY A 52 2.64 -6.38 5.63
CA GLY A 52 2.08 -5.04 5.76
C GLY A 52 1.32 -4.85 7.08
N ARG A 53 1.34 -3.63 7.61
CA ARG A 53 0.59 -3.22 8.82
C ARG A 53 -0.87 -2.97 8.47
N ASN A 54 -1.80 -3.47 9.28
CA ASN A 54 -3.22 -3.16 9.09
C ASN A 54 -3.51 -1.71 9.55
N CYS A 55 -4.24 -0.96 8.74
CA CYS A 55 -4.80 0.32 9.18
C CYS A 55 -5.82 0.11 10.29
N ASN A 56 -5.83 1.00 11.29
CA ASN A 56 -6.96 1.12 12.21
C ASN A 56 -8.16 1.82 11.54
N VAL A 57 -9.29 1.90 12.24
CA VAL A 57 -10.54 2.48 11.70
C VAL A 57 -10.36 3.95 11.28
N GLU A 58 -9.61 4.74 12.06
CA GLU A 58 -9.37 6.15 11.76
C GLU A 58 -8.47 6.33 10.53
N GLN A 59 -7.42 5.53 10.42
CA GLN A 59 -6.52 5.51 9.27
C GLN A 59 -7.27 5.14 7.99
N VAL A 60 -8.17 4.15 8.04
CA VAL A 60 -9.04 3.80 6.88
C VAL A 60 -9.95 4.97 6.51
N ARG A 61 -10.59 5.63 7.49
CA ARG A 61 -11.44 6.81 7.23
C ARG A 61 -10.67 7.93 6.56
N MET A 62 -9.46 8.23 7.04
CA MET A 62 -8.61 9.27 6.48
C MET A 62 -8.11 8.92 5.07
N MET A 63 -7.77 7.65 4.81
CA MET A 63 -7.41 7.19 3.46
C MET A 63 -8.56 7.36 2.46
N ARG A 64 -9.81 7.12 2.86
CA ARG A 64 -10.98 7.40 2.03
C ARG A 64 -11.22 8.88 1.82
N SER A 65 -11.05 9.71 2.85
CA SER A 65 -11.30 11.17 2.73
C SER A 65 -10.32 11.85 1.78
N VAL A 66 -9.11 11.31 1.63
CA VAL A 66 -8.10 11.82 0.68
C VAL A 66 -8.12 11.09 -0.67
N GLY A 67 -9.06 10.17 -0.89
CA GLY A 67 -9.20 9.43 -2.14
C GLY A 67 -8.11 8.39 -2.41
N ALA A 68 -7.29 8.03 -1.42
CA ALA A 68 -6.25 7.02 -1.58
C ALA A 68 -6.81 5.60 -1.76
N ILE A 69 -8.02 5.36 -1.25
CA ILE A 69 -8.78 4.11 -1.41
C ILE A 69 -10.25 4.41 -1.71
N GLY A 70 -10.96 3.45 -2.32
CA GLY A 70 -12.37 3.59 -2.66
C GLY A 70 -13.29 3.75 -1.43
N GLN A 71 -14.42 4.44 -1.59
CA GLN A 71 -15.33 4.78 -0.49
C GLN A 71 -15.93 3.56 0.24
N VAL A 72 -16.06 2.42 -0.44
CA VAL A 72 -16.58 1.16 0.13
C VAL A 72 -15.50 0.32 0.83
N VAL A 73 -14.22 0.70 0.72
CA VAL A 73 -13.10 -0.07 1.29
C VAL A 73 -13.05 0.11 2.80
N ASN A 74 -13.13 -0.99 3.53
CA ASN A 74 -13.08 -1.01 5.00
C ASN A 74 -11.83 -1.69 5.58
N ARG A 75 -10.95 -2.21 4.72
CA ARG A 75 -9.67 -2.83 5.12
C ARG A 75 -8.58 -2.28 4.23
N CYS A 76 -7.54 -1.72 4.84
CA CYS A 76 -6.38 -1.18 4.16
C CYS A 76 -5.12 -1.68 4.87
N LYS A 77 -4.07 -1.94 4.10
CA LYS A 77 -2.74 -2.20 4.63
C LYS A 77 -1.80 -1.06 4.30
N LEU A 78 -0.80 -0.89 5.15
CA LEU A 78 0.35 -0.03 4.93
C LEU A 78 1.58 -0.89 4.68
N ILE A 79 2.50 -0.42 3.85
CA ILE A 79 3.75 -1.10 3.51
C ILE A 79 4.91 -0.10 3.53
N SER A 80 6.11 -0.52 3.91
CA SER A 80 7.30 0.32 3.79
C SER A 80 7.65 0.53 2.32
N LYS A 81 8.40 1.59 2.01
CA LYS A 81 8.90 1.82 0.65
C LYS A 81 9.88 0.72 0.23
N GLU A 82 10.70 0.23 1.16
CA GLU A 82 11.64 -0.87 0.92
C GLU A 82 10.90 -2.14 0.50
N ASP A 83 9.88 -2.54 1.26
CA ASP A 83 9.11 -3.75 0.96
C ASP A 83 8.26 -3.59 -0.30
N PHE A 84 7.75 -2.38 -0.57
CA PHE A 84 7.11 -2.08 -1.84
C PHE A 84 8.06 -2.27 -3.03
N ASN A 85 9.30 -1.80 -2.93
CA ASN A 85 10.29 -1.98 -4.00
C ASN A 85 10.59 -3.47 -4.23
N LYS A 86 10.74 -4.27 -3.17
CA LYS A 86 10.95 -5.72 -3.28
C LYS A 86 9.81 -6.41 -4.02
N ILE A 87 8.55 -6.09 -3.69
CA ILE A 87 7.41 -6.70 -4.39
C ILE A 87 7.27 -6.18 -5.82
N TYR A 88 7.63 -4.92 -6.08
CA TYR A 88 7.65 -4.36 -7.42
C TYR A 88 8.68 -5.05 -8.33
N GLU A 89 9.85 -5.40 -7.81
CA GLU A 89 10.87 -6.17 -8.55
C GLU A 89 10.48 -7.65 -8.79
N ASP A 90 9.68 -8.25 -7.91
CA ASP A 90 9.16 -9.62 -8.06
C ASP A 90 7.94 -9.71 -9.00
N CYS A 91 7.28 -8.59 -9.27
CA CYS A 91 6.10 -8.48 -10.14
C CYS A 91 6.49 -8.31 -11.61
#